data_AF-A0A958K2R0-F1
#
_entry.id   AF-A0A958K2R0-F1
#
_cell.length_a   1.000
_cell.length_b   1.000
_cell.length_c   1.000
_cell.angle_alpha   90.00
_cell.angle_beta   90.00
_cell.angle_gamma   90.00
#
_symmetry.space_group_name_H-M   'P 1'
#
loop_
_entity.id
_entity.type
_entity.pdbx_description
1 polymer ?
#
loop_
_entity_poly.entity_id
_entity_poly.type
_entity_poly.pdbx_seq_one_letter_code
_entity_poly.pdbx_strand_id
1 'polypeptide(L)'
;MNPKSSPTPKLKNQTSDLTLSSSFGAVVLHQGAHFTLTELRSAPHAYDLVLSLNLRKQEMSRAVLMLTNVSRKSAEALASAVGEPVIGEALRGIQRQCVRSHNAHAKVVSPLGTKPYEIASRISDLYYDSFSVSELRSQMGVTERWKNVYWVTAPPFNLAATAFLRIQEYYESPEYRRKSFTRDEFIDWYATTATSKDFSYYDDFFGFNFPGSILQKFRREDFSPLSRPERALLSLLPNLDSKFYVVGTRSPHSSTVIQHELAHAFFYLYAEYKKEVRAIVRTCDTSGLEKYLRELGYDSSVMEDEFHAYILDGVDYLYEIGVAGRGFRSAYRNLKGLFDAFKKEAEK
;
A
#
# COMPACT_ATOMS: atom_id res chain seq x y z
N MET A 1 -77.57 9.61 -19.40
CA MET A 1 -76.74 10.02 -20.55
C MET A 1 -75.35 10.38 -20.02
N ASN A 2 -74.30 9.68 -20.50
CA ASN A 2 -72.82 9.91 -20.44
C ASN A 2 -72.14 10.65 -19.25
N PRO A 3 -70.82 10.46 -18.99
CA PRO A 3 -69.90 9.41 -19.45
C PRO A 3 -68.92 8.88 -18.36
N LYS A 4 -68.12 7.91 -18.81
CA LYS A 4 -67.00 7.17 -18.20
C LYS A 4 -65.91 8.04 -17.54
N SER A 5 -65.31 7.53 -16.46
CA SER A 5 -63.92 7.81 -16.04
C SER A 5 -63.23 6.55 -15.52
N SER A 6 -62.05 6.28 -16.08
CA SER A 6 -61.14 5.15 -15.84
C SER A 6 -60.50 5.19 -14.44
N PRO A 7 -60.16 4.03 -13.82
CA PRO A 7 -59.39 4.01 -12.58
C PRO A 7 -57.88 3.93 -12.84
N THR A 8 -57.14 4.83 -12.21
CA THR A 8 -55.67 4.83 -12.10
C THR A 8 -55.21 3.75 -11.10
N PRO A 9 -54.16 2.96 -11.37
CA PRO A 9 -53.60 2.05 -10.38
C PRO A 9 -52.68 2.80 -9.41
N LYS A 10 -52.91 2.59 -8.11
CA LYS A 10 -52.02 3.03 -7.01
C LYS A 10 -50.71 2.22 -7.07
N LEU A 11 -49.57 2.90 -7.22
CA LEU A 11 -48.26 2.30 -6.95
C LEU A 11 -48.10 2.05 -5.45
N LYS A 12 -47.82 0.79 -5.08
CA LYS A 12 -47.33 0.41 -3.75
C LYS A 12 -45.87 0.82 -3.62
N ASN A 13 -45.53 1.61 -2.61
CA ASN A 13 -44.15 1.75 -2.15
C ASN A 13 -43.72 0.42 -1.51
N GLN A 14 -42.82 -0.30 -2.16
CA GLN A 14 -42.03 -1.36 -1.54
C GLN A 14 -40.69 -0.75 -1.12
N THR A 15 -40.53 -0.51 0.18
CA THR A 15 -39.22 -0.43 0.82
C THR A 15 -38.71 -1.87 0.97
N SER A 16 -37.69 -2.24 0.20
CA SER A 16 -36.99 -3.51 0.38
C SER A 16 -35.95 -3.35 1.49
N ASP A 17 -36.21 -3.97 2.64
CA ASP A 17 -35.21 -4.15 3.69
C ASP A 17 -34.08 -5.05 3.17
N LEU A 18 -32.84 -4.58 3.36
CA LEU A 18 -31.62 -5.35 3.08
C LEU A 18 -31.26 -6.16 4.32
N THR A 19 -31.42 -7.48 4.26
CA THR A 19 -30.82 -8.41 5.21
C THR A 19 -29.41 -8.81 4.78
N LEU A 20 -28.43 -8.54 5.63
CA LEU A 20 -27.04 -8.97 5.50
C LEU A 20 -26.90 -10.41 6.02
N SER A 21 -26.53 -11.35 5.15
CA SER A 21 -26.13 -12.71 5.53
C SER A 21 -24.61 -12.82 5.51
N SER A 22 -24.02 -13.08 6.67
CA SER A 22 -22.58 -13.27 6.86
C SER A 22 -22.13 -14.66 6.43
N SER A 23 -21.70 -14.79 5.17
CA SER A 23 -20.85 -15.90 4.73
C SER A 23 -20.21 -15.55 3.39
N PHE A 24 -18.90 -15.28 3.42
CA PHE A 24 -18.03 -14.90 2.30
C PHE A 24 -18.41 -13.60 1.58
N GLY A 25 -17.66 -12.53 1.89
CA GLY A 25 -17.90 -11.16 1.46
C GLY A 25 -17.82 -10.92 -0.05
N ALA A 26 -18.90 -11.22 -0.76
CA ALA A 26 -19.19 -10.67 -2.07
C ALA A 26 -20.33 -9.66 -1.94
N VAL A 27 -20.05 -8.37 -2.20
CA VAL A 27 -21.09 -7.36 -2.38
C VAL A 27 -21.63 -7.50 -3.80
N VAL A 28 -22.83 -8.04 -3.95
CA VAL A 28 -23.53 -8.07 -5.24
C VAL A 28 -24.17 -6.69 -5.45
N LEU A 29 -23.60 -5.89 -6.35
CA LEU A 29 -24.23 -4.65 -6.79
C LEU A 29 -25.36 -4.98 -7.77
N HIS A 30 -26.60 -4.66 -7.39
CA HIS A 30 -27.72 -4.71 -8.32
C HIS A 30 -27.62 -3.57 -9.36
N GLN A 31 -28.03 -3.85 -10.59
CA GLN A 31 -28.16 -2.85 -11.65
C GLN A 31 -28.94 -1.63 -11.16
N GLY A 32 -28.35 -0.43 -11.29
CA GLY A 32 -29.03 0.85 -11.03
C GLY A 32 -28.71 1.53 -9.70
N ALA A 33 -27.77 1.02 -8.90
CA ALA A 33 -27.34 1.72 -7.69
C ALA A 33 -26.57 3.03 -8.03
N HIS A 34 -27.09 4.15 -7.56
CA HIS A 34 -26.42 5.45 -7.58
C HIS A 34 -25.74 5.68 -6.23
N PHE A 35 -24.43 5.97 -6.24
CA PHE A 35 -23.71 6.37 -5.04
C PHE A 35 -23.20 7.80 -5.22
N THR A 36 -23.46 8.63 -4.22
CA THR A 36 -22.86 9.95 -4.03
C THR A 36 -21.46 9.80 -3.45
N LEU A 37 -20.61 10.82 -3.61
CA LEU A 37 -19.31 10.91 -2.93
C LEU A 37 -19.45 10.73 -1.41
N THR A 38 -20.55 11.20 -0.84
CA THR A 38 -20.90 11.03 0.57
C THR A 38 -21.14 9.56 0.93
N GLU A 39 -21.84 8.80 0.07
CA GLU A 39 -22.11 7.37 0.29
C GLU A 39 -20.84 6.51 0.14
N LEU A 40 -19.97 6.85 -0.81
CA LEU A 40 -18.64 6.20 -0.95
C LEU A 40 -17.74 6.45 0.26
N ARG A 41 -17.81 7.64 0.88
CA ARG A 41 -17.08 7.99 2.11
C ARG A 41 -17.56 7.18 3.34
N SER A 42 -18.80 6.74 3.34
CA SER A 42 -19.43 6.05 4.48
C SER A 42 -19.36 4.52 4.43
N ALA A 43 -18.86 3.91 3.34
CA ALA A 43 -18.86 2.46 3.15
C ALA A 43 -17.45 1.86 3.37
N PRO A 44 -17.21 1.11 4.49
CA PRO A 44 -15.90 0.55 4.82
C PRO A 44 -15.34 -0.43 3.77
N HIS A 45 -16.22 -1.04 2.97
CA HIS A 45 -15.88 -2.04 1.94
C HIS A 45 -15.98 -1.51 0.49
N ALA A 46 -16.47 -0.28 0.27
CA ALA A 46 -16.38 0.36 -1.06
C ALA A 46 -14.92 0.67 -1.45
N TYR A 47 -14.07 0.78 -0.43
CA TYR A 47 -12.62 0.87 -0.50
C TYR A 47 -11.96 -0.29 -1.28
N ASP A 48 -12.35 -1.54 -1.00
CA ASP A 48 -11.84 -2.70 -1.75
C ASP A 48 -12.35 -2.71 -3.19
N LEU A 49 -13.50 -2.09 -3.47
CA LEU A 49 -14.14 -2.07 -4.80
C LEU A 49 -13.48 -1.08 -5.77
N VAL A 50 -12.95 0.05 -5.28
CA VAL A 50 -12.25 1.04 -6.11
C VAL A 50 -10.78 0.66 -6.31
N LEU A 51 -10.18 -0.10 -5.38
CA LEU A 51 -8.77 -0.52 -5.44
C LEU A 51 -8.53 -1.96 -5.91
N SER A 52 -9.55 -2.83 -5.94
CA SER A 52 -9.51 -4.10 -6.70
C SER A 52 -9.37 -3.90 -8.21
N LEU A 53 -9.29 -2.65 -8.66
CA LEU A 53 -8.86 -2.26 -10.01
C LEU A 53 -7.34 -2.41 -10.25
N ASN A 54 -6.56 -2.83 -9.25
CA ASN A 54 -5.12 -3.11 -9.38
C ASN A 54 -4.77 -4.61 -9.42
N LEU A 55 -5.65 -5.44 -9.98
CA LEU A 55 -5.51 -6.90 -9.90
C LEU A 55 -4.99 -7.54 -11.20
N ARG A 56 -4.06 -8.51 -11.01
CA ARG A 56 -3.39 -9.46 -11.93
C ARG A 56 -3.91 -9.55 -13.37
N LYS A 57 -3.05 -9.97 -14.30
CA LYS A 57 -3.38 -10.23 -15.72
C LYS A 57 -4.66 -11.08 -15.98
N GLN A 58 -5.12 -11.91 -15.03
CA GLN A 58 -6.40 -12.64 -15.10
C GLN A 58 -7.59 -11.93 -14.40
N GLU A 59 -7.33 -10.98 -13.52
CA GLU A 59 -8.32 -10.17 -12.78
C GLU A 59 -8.56 -8.80 -13.43
N MET A 60 -7.72 -8.35 -14.37
CA MET A 60 -8.07 -7.30 -15.34
C MET A 60 -9.43 -7.59 -16.00
N SER A 61 -9.74 -8.86 -16.32
CA SER A 61 -11.04 -9.28 -16.85
C SER A 61 -12.21 -9.06 -15.87
N ARG A 62 -11.93 -9.02 -14.56
CA ARG A 62 -12.90 -8.79 -13.47
C ARG A 62 -13.00 -7.31 -13.07
N ALA A 63 -11.90 -6.56 -13.07
CA ALA A 63 -11.87 -5.10 -12.91
C ALA A 63 -12.52 -4.41 -14.11
N VAL A 64 -12.28 -4.91 -15.32
CA VAL A 64 -13.07 -4.61 -16.52
C VAL A 64 -14.52 -4.98 -16.30
N LEU A 65 -14.84 -6.14 -15.69
CA LEU A 65 -16.23 -6.51 -15.39
C LEU A 65 -16.92 -5.54 -14.40
N MET A 66 -16.21 -5.03 -13.40
CA MET A 66 -16.75 -4.05 -12.44
C MET A 66 -16.89 -2.66 -13.04
N LEU A 67 -15.91 -2.18 -13.83
CA LEU A 67 -16.04 -0.94 -14.60
C LEU A 67 -17.04 -1.06 -15.77
N THR A 68 -17.30 -2.26 -16.30
CA THR A 68 -18.39 -2.50 -17.27
C THR A 68 -19.79 -2.46 -16.65
N ASN A 69 -19.88 -2.57 -15.32
CA ASN A 69 -21.13 -2.40 -14.57
C ASN A 69 -21.33 -0.98 -14.03
N VAL A 70 -20.33 -0.10 -14.19
CA VAL A 70 -20.51 1.34 -13.94
C VAL A 70 -21.34 1.89 -15.10
N SER A 71 -22.57 2.31 -14.81
CA SER A 71 -23.43 2.94 -15.82
C SER A 71 -22.68 4.12 -16.46
N ARG A 72 -22.95 4.40 -17.75
CA ARG A 72 -22.41 5.58 -18.44
C ARG A 72 -22.55 6.87 -17.61
N LYS A 73 -23.66 7.00 -16.89
CA LYS A 73 -23.95 8.14 -16.01
C LYS A 73 -23.01 8.19 -14.79
N SER A 74 -22.62 7.05 -14.24
CA SER A 74 -21.69 6.95 -13.11
C SER A 74 -20.24 7.22 -13.55
N ALA A 75 -19.84 6.78 -14.75
CA ALA A 75 -18.55 7.12 -15.34
C ALA A 75 -18.47 8.61 -15.72
N GLU A 76 -19.56 9.18 -16.24
CA GLU A 76 -19.69 10.62 -16.50
C GLU A 76 -19.69 11.44 -15.21
N ALA A 77 -20.33 10.95 -14.14
CA ALA A 77 -20.29 11.60 -12.83
C ALA A 77 -18.89 11.56 -12.20
N LEU A 78 -18.17 10.43 -12.30
CA LEU A 78 -16.79 10.33 -11.82
C LEU A 78 -15.87 11.24 -12.63
N ALA A 79 -15.99 11.23 -13.96
CA ALA A 79 -15.26 12.12 -14.85
C ALA A 79 -15.56 13.61 -14.59
N SER A 80 -16.81 13.96 -14.28
CA SER A 80 -17.23 15.32 -13.96
C SER A 80 -16.80 15.75 -12.56
N ALA A 81 -16.77 14.83 -11.58
CA ALA A 81 -16.37 15.09 -10.21
C ALA A 81 -14.84 15.22 -10.07
N VAL A 82 -14.10 14.50 -10.90
CA VAL A 82 -12.64 14.55 -10.96
C VAL A 82 -12.14 15.87 -11.56
N GLY A 83 -12.94 16.58 -12.38
CA GLY A 83 -12.58 17.88 -12.94
C GLY A 83 -11.40 17.87 -13.91
N GLU A 84 -10.73 16.72 -14.10
CA GLU A 84 -9.64 16.50 -15.04
C GLU A 84 -10.15 15.86 -16.34
N PRO A 85 -10.14 16.59 -17.46
CA PRO A 85 -10.59 16.08 -18.76
C PRO A 85 -9.87 14.80 -19.18
N VAL A 86 -8.58 14.68 -18.83
CA VAL A 86 -7.68 13.55 -19.15
C VAL A 86 -8.14 12.26 -18.48
N ILE A 87 -8.44 12.30 -17.18
CA ILE A 87 -8.92 11.13 -16.43
C ILE A 87 -10.34 10.77 -16.87
N GLY A 88 -11.18 11.78 -17.07
CA GLY A 88 -12.52 11.57 -17.60
C GLY A 88 -12.50 10.89 -18.97
N GLU A 89 -11.57 11.27 -19.84
CA GLU A 89 -11.41 10.68 -21.17
C GLU A 89 -10.76 9.29 -21.14
N ALA A 90 -9.82 9.05 -20.22
CA ALA A 90 -9.26 7.73 -19.96
C ALA A 90 -10.33 6.74 -19.46
N LEU A 91 -11.15 7.14 -18.49
CA LEU A 91 -12.27 6.34 -17.98
C LEU A 91 -13.32 6.07 -19.06
N ARG A 92 -13.67 7.08 -19.88
CA ARG A 92 -14.54 6.91 -21.06
C ARG A 92 -13.90 6.00 -22.11
N GLY A 93 -12.58 6.05 -22.28
CA GLY A 93 -11.80 5.18 -23.16
C GLY A 93 -11.90 3.72 -22.73
N ILE A 94 -11.62 3.45 -21.45
CA ILE A 94 -11.75 2.13 -20.82
C ILE A 94 -13.18 1.62 -21.00
N GLN A 95 -14.20 2.42 -20.67
CA GLN A 95 -15.60 2.04 -20.85
C GLN A 95 -15.94 1.68 -22.30
N ARG A 96 -15.54 2.52 -23.27
CA ARG A 96 -15.78 2.28 -24.71
C ARG A 96 -15.09 1.00 -25.20
N GLN A 97 -13.88 0.72 -24.72
CA GLN A 97 -13.12 -0.44 -25.11
C GLN A 97 -13.75 -1.72 -24.55
N CYS A 98 -14.19 -1.69 -23.28
CA CYS A 98 -14.85 -2.82 -22.63
C CYS A 98 -16.23 -3.14 -23.22
N VAL A 99 -17.01 -2.13 -23.64
CA VAL A 99 -18.29 -2.34 -24.37
C VAL A 99 -18.07 -3.01 -25.73
N ARG A 100 -16.91 -2.78 -26.37
CA ARG A 100 -16.58 -3.35 -27.68
C ARG A 100 -15.94 -4.75 -27.60
N SER A 101 -15.30 -5.09 -26.49
CA SER A 101 -14.61 -6.38 -26.31
C SER A 101 -15.37 -7.28 -25.32
N HIS A 102 -16.20 -8.19 -25.82
CA HIS A 102 -16.65 -9.36 -25.04
C HIS A 102 -15.51 -10.38 -24.78
N ASN A 103 -14.26 -10.05 -25.14
CA ASN A 103 -13.09 -10.90 -24.97
C ASN A 103 -12.13 -10.32 -23.93
N ALA A 104 -11.79 -11.17 -22.96
CA ALA A 104 -11.00 -10.92 -21.75
C ALA A 104 -9.50 -10.54 -21.98
N HIS A 105 -9.13 -10.13 -23.20
CA HIS A 105 -7.74 -9.89 -23.60
C HIS A 105 -7.53 -8.56 -24.32
N ALA A 106 -8.48 -7.62 -24.24
CA ALA A 106 -8.28 -6.28 -24.77
C ALA A 106 -7.17 -5.56 -23.99
N LYS A 107 -6.04 -5.30 -24.65
CA LYS A 107 -4.99 -4.41 -24.15
C LYS A 107 -5.62 -3.04 -23.95
N VAL A 108 -5.80 -2.59 -22.71
CA VAL A 108 -6.27 -1.24 -22.42
C VAL A 108 -5.18 -0.29 -22.89
N VAL A 109 -5.44 0.39 -24.01
CA VAL A 109 -4.55 1.42 -24.54
C VAL A 109 -5.25 2.72 -24.21
N SER A 110 -4.65 3.51 -23.31
CA SER A 110 -5.13 4.86 -23.04
C SER A 110 -5.23 5.63 -24.36
N PRO A 111 -6.38 6.23 -24.69
CA PRO A 111 -6.52 7.06 -25.89
C PRO A 111 -5.57 8.26 -25.94
N LEU A 112 -4.94 8.60 -24.81
CA LEU A 112 -4.12 9.80 -24.61
C LEU A 112 -2.62 9.50 -24.53
N GLY A 113 -2.18 8.25 -24.74
CA GLY A 113 -0.77 7.85 -24.57
C GLY A 113 -0.29 7.82 -23.11
N THR A 114 -1.14 8.22 -22.16
CA THR A 114 -0.92 8.13 -20.70
C THR A 114 -0.77 6.68 -20.29
N LYS A 115 0.28 6.35 -19.54
CA LYS A 115 0.53 4.97 -19.13
C LYS A 115 -0.52 4.54 -18.07
N PRO A 116 -0.97 3.28 -18.05
CA PRO A 116 -2.02 2.83 -17.12
C PRO A 116 -1.73 3.16 -15.64
N TYR A 117 -0.48 3.05 -15.21
CA TYR A 117 -0.08 3.37 -13.85
C TYR A 117 -0.17 4.86 -13.48
N GLU A 118 0.04 5.76 -14.45
CA GLU A 118 -0.10 7.21 -14.23
C GLU A 118 -1.56 7.55 -13.89
N ILE A 119 -2.51 6.85 -14.53
CA ILE A 119 -3.95 6.99 -14.24
C ILE A 119 -4.27 6.48 -12.84
N ALA A 120 -3.75 5.29 -12.47
CA ALA A 120 -3.97 4.71 -11.14
C ALA A 120 -3.41 5.60 -10.01
N SER A 121 -2.20 6.13 -10.21
CA SER A 121 -1.58 7.10 -9.29
C SER A 121 -2.46 8.35 -9.11
N ARG A 122 -2.86 8.99 -10.21
CA ARG A 122 -3.69 10.20 -10.16
C ARG A 122 -5.06 9.95 -9.52
N ILE A 123 -5.65 8.77 -9.71
CA ILE A 123 -6.90 8.41 -9.03
C ILE A 123 -6.68 8.32 -7.50
N SER A 124 -5.57 7.71 -7.06
CA SER A 124 -5.18 7.68 -5.64
C SER A 124 -5.04 9.10 -5.09
N ASP A 125 -4.45 10.00 -5.85
CA ASP A 125 -4.23 11.38 -5.44
C ASP A 125 -5.51 12.16 -5.29
N LEU A 126 -6.36 12.12 -6.30
CA LEU A 126 -7.67 12.76 -6.26
C LEU A 126 -8.54 12.22 -5.11
N TYR A 127 -8.44 10.92 -4.85
CA TYR A 127 -9.11 10.31 -3.72
C TYR A 127 -8.63 10.93 -2.40
N TYR A 128 -7.32 10.94 -2.16
CA TYR A 128 -6.76 11.48 -0.91
C TYR A 128 -6.87 13.01 -0.80
N ASP A 129 -6.87 13.72 -1.92
CA ASP A 129 -7.17 15.15 -2.00
C ASP A 129 -8.64 15.48 -1.79
N SER A 130 -9.52 14.48 -1.70
CA SER A 130 -10.88 14.72 -1.25
C SER A 130 -11.01 14.80 0.28
N PHE A 131 -10.01 14.34 1.04
CA PHE A 131 -9.98 14.36 2.50
C PHE A 131 -9.13 15.51 3.03
N SER A 132 -9.52 16.09 4.16
CA SER A 132 -8.66 16.97 4.95
C SER A 132 -7.51 16.18 5.59
N VAL A 133 -6.44 16.88 5.95
CA VAL A 133 -5.33 16.28 6.71
C VAL A 133 -5.80 15.69 8.04
N SER A 134 -6.78 16.33 8.70
CA SER A 134 -7.35 15.83 9.96
C SER A 134 -8.11 14.52 9.79
N GLU A 135 -8.87 14.36 8.70
CA GLU A 135 -9.59 13.13 8.40
C GLU A 135 -8.62 11.98 8.10
N LEU A 136 -7.56 12.23 7.31
CA LEU A 136 -6.53 11.22 7.05
C LEU A 136 -5.76 10.85 8.33
N ARG A 137 -5.43 11.85 9.15
CA ARG A 137 -4.79 11.65 10.45
C ARG A 137 -5.65 10.76 11.36
N SER A 138 -6.97 10.96 11.41
CA SER A 138 -7.85 10.13 12.22
C SER A 138 -7.93 8.66 11.78
N GLN A 139 -7.51 8.36 10.55
CA GLN A 139 -7.41 7.00 10.04
C GLN A 139 -6.07 6.33 10.37
N MET A 140 -5.08 7.08 10.84
CA MET A 140 -3.77 6.56 11.20
C MET A 140 -3.61 6.50 12.73
N GLY A 141 -3.02 5.43 13.23
CA GLY A 141 -2.59 5.31 14.61
C GLY A 141 -1.08 5.49 14.72
N VAL A 142 -0.60 6.10 15.80
CA VAL A 142 0.82 6.06 16.20
C VAL A 142 0.91 5.70 17.67
N THR A 143 1.77 4.73 17.98
CA THR A 143 2.05 4.32 19.36
C THR A 143 3.53 4.04 19.51
N GLU A 144 4.13 4.51 20.59
CA GLU A 144 5.45 3.99 20.99
C GLU A 144 5.22 2.63 21.64
N ARG A 145 5.29 1.56 20.83
CA ARG A 145 4.97 0.20 21.27
C ARG A 145 6.16 -0.50 21.91
N TRP A 146 7.36 -0.16 21.45
CA TRP A 146 8.63 -0.58 22.03
C TRP A 146 9.45 0.67 22.28
N LYS A 147 10.32 0.66 23.29
CA LYS A 147 11.17 1.79 23.66
C LYS A 147 11.87 2.40 22.43
N ASN A 148 11.59 3.68 22.16
CA ASN A 148 12.06 4.44 21.02
C ASN A 148 11.65 3.89 19.63
N VAL A 149 10.62 3.05 19.54
CA VAL A 149 10.04 2.54 18.28
C VAL A 149 8.59 3.03 18.16
N TYR A 150 8.38 3.95 17.23
CA TYR A 150 7.08 4.51 16.90
C TYR A 150 6.41 3.67 15.82
N TRP A 151 5.41 2.91 16.23
CA TRP A 151 4.63 2.06 15.36
C TRP A 151 3.41 2.79 14.83
N VAL A 152 3.34 2.91 13.52
CA VAL A 152 2.26 3.54 12.76
C VAL A 152 1.38 2.47 12.12
N THR A 153 0.08 2.57 12.34
CA THR A 153 -0.92 1.74 11.68
C THR A 153 -1.77 2.60 10.73
N ALA A 154 -1.97 2.13 9.50
CA ALA A 154 -2.75 2.82 8.47
C ALA A 154 -3.65 1.79 7.76
N PRO A 155 -4.92 1.64 8.20
CA PRO A 155 -5.83 0.59 7.75
C PRO A 155 -6.23 0.62 6.26
N PRO A 156 -6.24 1.75 5.54
CA PRO A 156 -6.16 1.71 4.09
C PRO A 156 -4.70 1.47 3.69
N PHE A 157 -4.42 0.31 3.11
CA PHE A 157 -3.07 -0.06 2.68
C PHE A 157 -2.42 0.94 1.72
N ASN A 158 -3.19 1.45 0.76
CA ASN A 158 -2.72 2.50 -0.13
C ASN A 158 -2.47 3.82 0.61
N LEU A 159 -3.16 4.10 1.74
CA LEU A 159 -2.86 5.27 2.57
C LEU A 159 -1.49 5.12 3.21
N ALA A 160 -1.18 3.94 3.75
CA ALA A 160 0.14 3.61 4.30
C ALA A 160 1.21 3.81 3.22
N ALA A 161 1.09 3.10 2.10
CA ALA A 161 2.10 3.18 1.05
C ALA A 161 2.24 4.59 0.47
N THR A 162 1.13 5.29 0.22
CA THR A 162 1.17 6.68 -0.27
C THR A 162 1.85 7.63 0.71
N ALA A 163 1.60 7.48 2.02
CA ALA A 163 2.18 8.36 3.03
C ALA A 163 3.67 8.08 3.29
N PHE A 164 4.09 6.82 3.18
CA PHE A 164 5.45 6.37 3.51
C PHE A 164 6.41 6.40 2.32
N LEU A 165 5.93 6.25 1.08
CA LEU A 165 6.74 6.04 -0.13
C LEU A 165 7.95 6.97 -0.20
N ARG A 166 7.76 8.30 -0.19
CA ARG A 166 8.92 9.19 -0.40
C ARG A 166 9.93 9.15 0.74
N ILE A 167 9.50 8.88 1.98
CA ILE A 167 10.40 8.76 3.13
C ILE A 167 11.20 7.45 3.04
N GLN A 168 10.53 6.34 2.73
CA GLN A 168 11.14 5.02 2.55
C GLN A 168 12.18 5.07 1.43
N GLU A 169 11.79 5.62 0.29
CA GLU A 169 12.65 5.64 -0.89
C GLU A 169 13.80 6.65 -0.76
N TYR A 170 13.62 7.74 -0.03
CA TYR A 170 14.74 8.61 0.37
C TYR A 170 15.75 7.88 1.28
N TYR A 171 15.34 6.84 2.00
CA TYR A 171 16.20 6.03 2.86
C TYR A 171 16.90 4.89 2.08
N GLU A 172 16.15 4.12 1.29
CA GLU A 172 16.58 2.81 0.77
C GLU A 172 16.72 2.75 -0.75
N SER A 173 16.07 3.63 -1.51
CA SER A 173 16.01 3.53 -2.97
C SER A 173 17.41 3.59 -3.60
N PRO A 174 17.78 2.68 -4.50
CA PRO A 174 19.05 2.79 -5.21
C PRO A 174 19.17 4.07 -6.04
N GLU A 175 18.04 4.59 -6.56
CA GLU A 175 18.03 5.84 -7.34
C GLU A 175 17.85 7.08 -6.46
N TYR A 176 16.91 7.03 -5.51
CA TYR A 176 16.44 8.22 -4.78
C TYR A 176 17.01 8.38 -3.38
N ARG A 177 17.88 7.47 -2.92
CA ARG A 177 18.50 7.57 -1.60
C ARG A 177 19.21 8.90 -1.42
N ARG A 178 18.79 9.63 -0.39
CA ARG A 178 19.28 10.97 -0.03
C ARG A 178 19.05 12.07 -1.08
N LYS A 179 18.17 11.85 -2.06
CA LYS A 179 17.79 12.87 -3.05
C LYS A 179 16.32 13.27 -2.84
N SER A 180 15.99 14.53 -3.02
CA SER A 180 14.59 14.94 -3.11
C SER A 180 14.01 14.55 -4.47
N PHE A 181 12.72 14.20 -4.47
CA PHE A 181 11.98 13.84 -5.67
C PHE A 181 10.48 14.03 -5.45
N THR A 182 9.77 14.15 -6.56
CA THR A 182 8.32 14.08 -6.64
C THR A 182 7.87 12.64 -6.72
N ARG A 183 6.64 12.37 -6.28
CA ARG A 183 6.09 11.02 -6.38
C ARG A 183 5.97 10.56 -7.83
N ASP A 184 5.65 11.46 -8.76
CA ASP A 184 5.54 11.14 -10.19
C ASP A 184 6.89 10.67 -10.77
N GLU A 185 7.99 11.36 -10.42
CA GLU A 185 9.34 10.91 -10.80
C GLU A 185 9.62 9.50 -10.30
N PHE A 186 9.30 9.21 -9.03
CA PHE A 186 9.48 7.87 -8.48
C PHE A 186 8.61 6.82 -9.18
N ILE A 187 7.34 7.12 -9.43
CA ILE A 187 6.42 6.20 -10.09
C ILE A 187 6.90 5.85 -11.49
N ASP A 188 7.37 6.84 -12.25
CA ASP A 188 7.93 6.63 -13.58
C ASP A 188 9.20 5.79 -13.54
N TRP A 189 10.11 6.09 -12.61
CA TRP A 189 11.30 5.29 -12.41
C TRP A 189 10.93 3.85 -12.03
N TYR A 190 10.09 3.65 -11.02
CA TYR A 190 9.66 2.34 -10.53
C TYR A 190 9.02 1.52 -11.64
N ALA A 191 8.07 2.08 -12.39
CA ALA A 191 7.37 1.37 -13.45
C ALA A 191 8.27 1.03 -14.64
N THR A 192 9.44 1.66 -14.78
CA THR A 192 10.41 1.35 -15.85
C THR A 192 11.49 0.37 -15.41
N THR A 193 11.81 0.31 -14.12
CA THR A 193 12.89 -0.53 -13.56
C THR A 193 12.38 -1.79 -12.88
N ALA A 194 11.16 -1.80 -12.35
CA ALA A 194 10.57 -2.97 -11.71
C ALA A 194 10.37 -4.12 -12.71
N THR A 195 10.49 -5.36 -12.21
CA THR A 195 10.37 -6.57 -13.02
C THR A 195 9.01 -6.67 -13.74
N SER A 196 7.96 -6.13 -13.13
CA SER A 196 6.59 -6.09 -13.68
C SER A 196 6.43 -5.09 -14.84
N LYS A 197 7.32 -4.09 -14.95
CA LYS A 197 7.17 -2.90 -15.82
C LYS A 197 5.81 -2.19 -15.63
N ASP A 198 5.33 -2.19 -14.40
CA ASP A 198 4.09 -1.56 -13.98
C ASP A 198 4.29 -0.96 -12.56
N PHE A 199 3.41 -0.06 -12.14
CA PHE A 199 3.46 0.47 -10.78
C PHE A 199 2.74 -0.46 -9.81
N SER A 200 3.48 -1.42 -9.27
CA SER A 200 3.02 -2.39 -8.28
C SER A 200 3.48 -2.08 -6.85
N TYR A 201 4.08 -0.90 -6.59
CA TYR A 201 4.66 -0.53 -5.28
C TYR A 201 3.71 -0.78 -4.11
N TYR A 202 2.42 -0.46 -4.29
CA TYR A 202 1.45 -0.71 -3.25
C TYR A 202 1.41 -2.20 -2.92
N ASP A 203 1.36 -3.10 -3.89
CA ASP A 203 1.28 -4.54 -3.65
C ASP A 203 2.62 -5.19 -3.25
N ASP A 204 3.75 -4.55 -3.59
CA ASP A 204 5.08 -5.10 -3.39
C ASP A 204 5.60 -4.92 -1.95
N PHE A 205 5.13 -3.89 -1.22
CA PHE A 205 5.60 -3.55 0.12
C PHE A 205 4.52 -3.69 1.20
N PHE A 206 4.76 -4.59 2.16
CA PHE A 206 3.80 -4.87 3.24
C PHE A 206 4.12 -4.14 4.57
N GLY A 207 5.34 -3.62 4.69
CA GLY A 207 5.87 -2.88 5.83
C GLY A 207 6.73 -1.71 5.34
N PHE A 208 6.84 -0.70 6.19
CA PHE A 208 7.67 0.48 5.96
C PHE A 208 8.51 0.73 7.20
N ASN A 209 9.74 1.19 7.04
CA ASN A 209 10.61 1.48 8.16
C ASN A 209 11.59 2.60 7.85
N PHE A 210 11.91 3.40 8.86
CA PHE A 210 13.03 4.32 8.73
C PHE A 210 13.51 4.81 10.10
N PRO A 211 14.82 5.10 10.22
CA PRO A 211 15.35 5.75 11.40
C PRO A 211 14.86 7.20 11.54
N GLY A 212 14.72 7.67 12.78
CA GLY A 212 14.31 9.05 13.08
C GLY A 212 15.22 10.10 12.43
N SER A 213 16.51 9.79 12.24
CA SER A 213 17.42 10.68 11.51
C SER A 213 17.07 10.87 10.03
N ILE A 214 16.38 9.91 9.40
CA ILE A 214 15.80 10.04 8.06
C ILE A 214 14.62 10.99 8.10
N LEU A 215 13.68 10.79 9.02
CA LEU A 215 12.53 11.67 9.19
C LEU A 215 12.94 13.12 9.37
N GLN A 216 13.96 13.36 10.20
CA GLN A 216 14.47 14.71 10.45
C GLN A 216 15.11 15.33 9.20
N LYS A 217 15.77 14.53 8.35
CA LYS A 217 16.29 15.01 7.07
C LYS A 217 15.14 15.28 6.10
N PHE A 218 14.21 14.34 5.94
CA PHE A 218 13.03 14.50 5.09
C PHE A 218 12.24 15.77 5.40
N ARG A 219 12.08 16.13 6.68
CA ARG A 219 11.43 17.38 7.12
C ARG A 219 12.17 18.66 6.70
N ARG A 220 13.49 18.59 6.49
CA ARG A 220 14.34 19.74 6.13
C ARG A 220 14.59 19.88 4.63
N GLU A 221 14.55 18.76 3.91
CA GLU A 221 14.74 18.74 2.46
C GLU A 221 13.50 19.26 1.73
N ASP A 222 13.69 19.73 0.49
CA ASP A 222 12.59 20.22 -0.33
C ASP A 222 11.82 19.07 -1.01
N PHE A 223 10.80 18.55 -0.32
CA PHE A 223 9.83 17.58 -0.84
C PHE A 223 8.52 18.25 -1.30
N SER A 224 8.61 19.46 -1.87
CA SER A 224 7.44 20.24 -2.25
C SER A 224 6.80 19.80 -3.59
N PRO A 225 5.46 19.76 -3.68
CA PRO A 225 4.51 19.81 -2.56
C PRO A 225 4.47 18.46 -1.82
N LEU A 226 4.25 18.52 -0.51
CA LEU A 226 3.82 17.33 0.23
C LEU A 226 2.39 16.96 -0.19
N SER A 227 2.08 15.68 -0.26
CA SER A 227 0.72 15.17 -0.37
C SER A 227 -0.02 15.29 0.96
N ARG A 228 -1.36 15.18 0.95
CA ARG A 228 -2.15 15.15 2.20
C ARG A 228 -1.82 13.95 3.09
N PRO A 229 -1.65 12.71 2.57
CA PRO A 229 -1.19 11.57 3.34
C PRO A 229 0.15 11.81 4.04
N GLU A 230 1.14 12.38 3.35
CA GLU A 230 2.45 12.68 3.94
C GLU A 230 2.32 13.72 5.05
N ARG A 231 1.54 14.80 4.84
CA ARG A 231 1.28 15.77 5.90
C ARG A 231 0.61 15.13 7.12
N ALA A 232 -0.35 14.24 6.90
CA ALA A 232 -1.04 13.53 7.97
C ALA A 232 -0.06 12.67 8.78
N LEU A 233 0.77 11.86 8.10
CA LEU A 233 1.82 11.05 8.71
C LEU A 233 2.83 11.91 9.49
N LEU A 234 3.38 12.94 8.86
CA LEU A 234 4.37 13.83 9.49
C LEU A 234 3.82 14.53 10.74
N SER A 235 2.51 14.79 10.80
CA SER A 235 1.84 15.39 11.95
C SER A 235 1.66 14.44 13.15
N LEU A 236 1.75 13.12 12.91
CA LEU A 236 1.66 12.07 13.93
C LEU A 236 3.03 11.71 14.48
N LEU A 237 4.04 11.72 13.61
CA LEU A 237 5.38 11.28 13.96
C LEU A 237 6.06 12.30 14.88
N PRO A 238 6.83 11.82 15.87
CA PRO A 238 7.40 12.70 16.88
C PRO A 238 8.51 13.57 16.27
N ASN A 239 8.82 14.67 16.94
CA ASN A 239 9.94 15.55 16.57
C ASN A 239 10.97 15.54 17.69
N LEU A 240 11.72 14.44 17.79
CA LEU A 240 12.70 14.23 18.86
C LEU A 240 14.12 14.41 18.33
N ASP A 241 14.97 14.94 19.21
CA ASP A 241 16.43 14.95 19.02
C ASP A 241 17.07 13.61 19.40
N SER A 242 16.38 12.81 20.24
CA SER A 242 16.82 11.48 20.63
C SER A 242 16.74 10.49 19.47
N LYS A 243 17.47 9.38 19.59
CA LYS A 243 17.45 8.31 18.61
C LYS A 243 16.16 7.50 18.73
N PHE A 244 15.38 7.46 17.66
CA PHE A 244 14.18 6.63 17.56
C PHE A 244 14.07 6.00 16.18
N TYR A 245 13.10 5.10 16.02
CA TYR A 245 12.82 4.39 14.79
C TYR A 245 11.32 4.40 14.52
N VAL A 246 10.93 4.40 13.25
CA VAL A 246 9.53 4.36 12.81
C VAL A 246 9.30 3.07 12.06
N VAL A 247 8.19 2.39 12.39
CA VAL A 247 7.70 1.21 11.69
C VAL A 247 6.26 1.48 11.26
N GLY A 248 5.97 1.38 9.97
CA GLY A 248 4.64 1.48 9.39
C GLY A 248 4.13 0.10 8.95
N THR A 249 2.91 -0.26 9.35
CA THR A 249 2.28 -1.52 8.91
C THR A 249 0.80 -1.33 8.59
N ARG A 250 0.26 -2.20 7.72
CA ARG A 250 -1.17 -2.20 7.35
C ARG A 250 -2.10 -2.50 8.53
N SER A 251 -1.72 -3.48 9.35
CA SER A 251 -2.57 -4.00 10.40
C SER A 251 -1.73 -4.58 11.53
N PRO A 252 -2.21 -4.46 12.79
CA PRO A 252 -1.53 -5.02 13.95
C PRO A 252 -1.37 -6.55 13.96
N HIS A 253 -1.97 -7.25 13.00
CA HIS A 253 -2.11 -8.70 12.99
C HIS A 253 -1.10 -9.44 12.09
N SER A 254 -0.25 -8.75 11.32
CA SER A 254 0.81 -9.43 10.55
C SER A 254 2.06 -9.60 11.41
N SER A 255 2.11 -10.69 12.18
CA SER A 255 3.21 -10.93 13.12
C SER A 255 4.57 -11.07 12.45
N THR A 256 4.62 -11.60 11.23
CA THR A 256 5.85 -11.77 10.43
C THR A 256 6.39 -10.43 9.95
N VAL A 257 5.55 -9.60 9.30
CA VAL A 257 5.93 -8.24 8.89
C VAL A 257 6.40 -7.43 10.09
N ILE A 258 5.65 -7.44 11.21
CA ILE A 258 6.06 -6.73 12.42
C ILE A 258 7.41 -7.24 12.95
N GLN A 259 7.67 -8.55 12.91
CA GLN A 259 8.94 -9.11 13.36
C GLN A 259 10.10 -8.66 12.48
N HIS A 260 9.91 -8.67 11.15
CA HIS A 260 10.89 -8.21 10.17
C HIS A 260 11.23 -6.73 10.40
N GLU A 261 10.23 -5.85 10.40
CA GLU A 261 10.45 -4.40 10.59
C GLU A 261 11.05 -4.07 11.97
N LEU A 262 10.66 -4.79 13.01
CA LEU A 262 11.19 -4.59 14.36
C LEU A 262 12.65 -5.06 14.48
N ALA A 263 13.08 -6.04 13.68
CA ALA A 263 14.47 -6.47 13.65
C ALA A 263 15.38 -5.33 13.17
N HIS A 264 15.00 -4.63 12.10
CA HIS A 264 15.70 -3.43 11.63
C HIS A 264 15.72 -2.32 12.68
N ALA A 265 14.59 -2.10 13.37
CA ALA A 265 14.50 -1.13 14.44
C ALA A 265 15.51 -1.43 15.57
N PHE A 266 15.62 -2.69 16.00
CA PHE A 266 16.57 -3.09 17.05
C PHE A 266 18.02 -3.01 16.58
N PHE A 267 18.29 -3.40 15.33
CA PHE A 267 19.59 -3.28 14.70
C PHE A 267 20.06 -1.83 14.61
N TYR A 268 19.13 -0.91 14.35
CA TYR A 268 19.42 0.52 14.41
C TYR A 268 19.61 1.01 15.84
N LEU A 269 18.67 0.75 16.74
CA LEU A 269 18.60 1.38 18.05
C LEU A 269 19.66 0.89 19.04
N TYR A 270 19.86 -0.43 19.14
CA TYR A 270 20.64 -1.07 20.20
C TYR A 270 21.99 -1.57 19.68
N ALA A 271 23.07 -0.95 20.14
CA ALA A 271 24.43 -1.29 19.68
C ALA A 271 24.82 -2.73 20.05
N GLU A 272 24.37 -3.20 21.21
CA GLU A 272 24.55 -4.56 21.71
C GLU A 272 23.82 -5.56 20.82
N TYR A 273 22.54 -5.32 20.50
CA TYR A 273 21.78 -6.17 19.57
C TYR A 273 22.49 -6.28 18.22
N LYS A 274 22.89 -5.13 17.64
CA LYS A 274 23.63 -5.09 16.37
C LYS A 274 24.93 -5.89 16.40
N LYS A 275 25.68 -5.80 17.51
CA LYS A 275 26.92 -6.54 17.71
C LYS A 275 26.67 -8.05 17.73
N GLU A 276 25.69 -8.51 18.50
CA GLU A 276 25.35 -9.92 18.63
C GLU A 276 24.76 -10.49 17.32
N VAL A 277 23.89 -9.75 16.64
CA VAL A 277 23.39 -10.11 15.30
C VAL A 277 24.54 -10.36 14.34
N ARG A 278 25.51 -9.43 14.27
CA ARG A 278 26.69 -9.60 13.40
C ARG A 278 27.51 -10.83 13.75
N ALA A 279 27.66 -11.12 15.04
CA ALA A 279 28.37 -12.32 15.49
C ALA A 279 27.63 -13.59 15.03
N ILE A 280 26.30 -13.62 15.14
CA ILE A 280 25.47 -14.77 14.74
C ILE A 280 25.47 -14.95 13.21
N VAL A 281 25.22 -13.89 12.44
CA VAL A 281 25.15 -13.96 10.97
C VAL A 281 26.45 -14.46 10.36
N ARG A 282 27.61 -14.10 10.92
CA ARG A 282 28.94 -14.60 10.49
C ARG A 282 29.12 -16.11 10.66
N THR A 283 28.26 -16.79 11.42
CA THR A 283 28.32 -18.25 11.59
C THR A 283 27.63 -19.03 10.46
N CYS A 284 26.99 -18.34 9.52
CA CYS A 284 26.28 -18.96 8.41
C CYS A 284 26.70 -18.39 7.05
N ASP A 285 26.48 -19.18 6.00
CA ASP A 285 26.80 -18.84 4.62
C ASP A 285 25.65 -18.03 3.99
N THR A 286 25.81 -16.71 3.89
CA THR A 286 24.79 -15.80 3.36
C THR A 286 24.91 -15.55 1.86
N SER A 287 25.82 -16.22 1.14
CA SER A 287 26.09 -15.93 -0.28
C SER A 287 24.86 -16.09 -1.19
N GLY A 288 24.07 -17.15 -0.99
CA GLY A 288 22.83 -17.39 -1.72
C GLY A 288 21.78 -16.30 -1.46
N LEU A 289 21.61 -15.91 -0.19
CA LEU A 289 20.70 -14.84 0.21
C LEU A 289 21.16 -13.48 -0.33
N GLU A 290 22.45 -13.16 -0.27
CA GLU A 290 23.00 -11.91 -0.82
C GLU A 290 22.69 -11.79 -2.32
N LYS A 291 22.95 -12.86 -3.07
CA LYS A 291 22.66 -12.88 -4.51
C LYS A 291 21.17 -12.63 -4.77
N TYR A 292 20.31 -13.33 -4.03
CA TYR A 292 18.86 -13.17 -4.13
C TYR A 292 18.40 -11.73 -3.84
N LEU A 293 18.85 -11.12 -2.75
CA LEU A 293 18.47 -9.75 -2.39
C LEU A 293 18.98 -8.71 -3.39
N ARG A 294 20.19 -8.90 -3.94
CA ARG A 294 20.70 -8.03 -5.01
C ARG A 294 19.86 -8.14 -6.29
N GLU A 295 19.40 -9.33 -6.64
CA GLU A 295 18.49 -9.54 -7.77
C GLU A 295 17.12 -8.87 -7.56
N LEU A 296 16.69 -8.71 -6.29
CA LEU A 296 15.52 -7.90 -5.92
C LEU A 296 15.79 -6.39 -5.89
N GLY A 297 17.03 -5.95 -6.10
CA GLY A 297 17.40 -4.53 -6.17
C GLY A 297 17.89 -3.91 -4.85
N TYR A 298 18.11 -4.70 -3.81
CA TYR A 298 18.66 -4.19 -2.55
C TYR A 298 20.11 -3.73 -2.70
N ASP A 299 20.44 -2.60 -2.06
CA ASP A 299 21.79 -2.05 -2.07
C ASP A 299 22.73 -2.85 -1.16
N SER A 300 24.00 -2.94 -1.56
CA SER A 300 25.02 -3.66 -0.79
C SER A 300 25.24 -3.13 0.63
N SER A 301 24.95 -1.85 0.89
CA SER A 301 25.15 -1.24 2.21
C SER A 301 24.11 -1.66 3.26
N VAL A 302 22.98 -2.25 2.86
CA VAL A 302 21.94 -2.71 3.78
C VAL A 302 22.00 -4.21 4.06
N MET A 303 22.85 -4.96 3.35
CA MET A 303 22.88 -6.44 3.39
C MET A 303 23.02 -7.03 4.80
N GLU A 304 23.86 -6.45 5.67
CA GLU A 304 23.98 -6.94 7.06
C GLU A 304 22.67 -6.79 7.86
N ASP A 305 21.93 -5.72 7.60
CA ASP A 305 20.63 -5.45 8.20
C ASP A 305 19.58 -6.43 7.62
N GLU A 306 19.57 -6.61 6.31
CA GLU A 306 18.63 -7.53 5.65
C GLU A 306 18.82 -8.99 6.04
N PHE A 307 20.07 -9.48 6.11
CA PHE A 307 20.32 -10.90 6.32
C PHE A 307 19.67 -11.42 7.59
N HIS A 308 19.79 -10.69 8.70
CA HIS A 308 19.21 -11.16 9.95
C HIS A 308 17.70 -11.03 9.97
N ALA A 309 17.13 -9.98 9.36
CA ALA A 309 15.68 -9.80 9.25
C ALA A 309 15.04 -10.93 8.42
N TYR A 310 15.60 -11.26 7.25
CA TYR A 310 15.13 -12.37 6.40
C TYR A 310 15.31 -13.74 7.06
N ILE A 311 16.46 -14.00 7.71
CA ILE A 311 16.67 -15.26 8.43
C ILE A 311 15.65 -15.39 9.58
N LEU A 312 15.38 -14.31 10.30
CA LEU A 312 14.44 -14.30 11.42
C LEU A 312 12.98 -14.47 10.97
N ASP A 313 12.58 -13.82 9.87
CA ASP A 313 11.20 -13.82 9.39
C ASP A 313 10.79 -15.14 8.72
N GLY A 314 11.67 -15.72 7.91
CA GLY A 314 11.26 -16.77 6.97
C GLY A 314 12.31 -17.83 6.68
N VAL A 315 13.03 -18.35 7.69
CA VAL A 315 14.10 -19.34 7.45
C VAL A 315 13.66 -20.54 6.60
N ASP A 316 12.44 -21.05 6.79
CA ASP A 316 11.92 -22.19 6.00
C ASP A 316 11.64 -21.78 4.55
N TYR A 317 11.07 -20.59 4.31
CA TYR A 317 10.89 -20.05 2.97
C TYR A 317 12.23 -19.91 2.23
N LEU A 318 13.29 -19.47 2.91
CA LEU A 318 14.63 -19.36 2.32
C LEU A 318 15.18 -20.73 1.88
N TYR A 319 14.84 -21.82 2.58
CA TYR A 319 15.16 -23.18 2.13
C TYR A 319 14.31 -23.60 0.93
N GLU A 320 13.01 -23.27 0.92
CA GLU A 320 12.10 -23.60 -0.17
C GLU A 320 12.53 -22.97 -1.51
N ILE A 321 12.98 -21.72 -1.49
CA ILE A 321 13.48 -21.03 -2.69
C ILE A 321 14.95 -21.32 -3.00
N GLY A 322 15.61 -22.18 -2.21
CA GLY A 322 16.97 -22.64 -2.45
C GLY A 322 18.07 -21.60 -2.21
N VAL A 323 17.81 -20.53 -1.45
CA VAL A 323 18.79 -19.47 -1.15
C VAL A 323 19.43 -19.63 0.23
N ALA A 324 18.87 -20.47 1.09
CA ALA A 324 19.42 -20.72 2.42
C ALA A 324 20.76 -21.47 2.37
N GLY A 325 21.78 -20.89 3.00
CA GLY A 325 23.10 -21.51 3.10
C GLY A 325 23.31 -22.37 4.34
N ARG A 326 24.53 -22.90 4.47
CA ARG A 326 24.93 -23.67 5.67
C ARG A 326 24.82 -22.81 6.92
N GLY A 327 24.25 -23.37 7.99
CA GLY A 327 24.16 -22.71 9.29
C GLY A 327 22.87 -21.90 9.54
N PHE A 328 22.01 -21.70 8.53
CA PHE A 328 20.80 -20.85 8.65
C PHE A 328 19.87 -21.27 9.79
N ARG A 329 19.59 -22.57 9.99
CA ARG A 329 18.76 -23.04 11.11
C ARG A 329 19.37 -22.74 12.49
N SER A 330 20.69 -22.79 12.60
CA SER A 330 21.38 -22.45 13.84
C SER A 330 21.34 -20.94 14.09
N ALA A 331 21.63 -20.15 13.06
CA ALA A 331 21.54 -18.70 13.09
C ALA A 331 20.12 -18.24 13.45
N TYR A 332 19.08 -18.80 12.83
CA TYR A 332 17.68 -18.52 13.14
C TYR A 332 17.35 -18.72 14.62
N ARG A 333 17.71 -19.87 15.21
CA ARG A 333 17.43 -20.13 16.63
C ARG A 333 18.11 -19.11 17.55
N ASN A 334 19.36 -18.78 17.25
CA ASN A 334 20.12 -17.80 18.04
C ASN A 334 19.56 -16.37 17.87
N LEU A 335 19.26 -15.97 16.63
CA LEU A 335 18.63 -14.69 16.32
C LEU A 335 17.26 -14.57 16.99
N LYS A 336 16.44 -15.62 16.95
CA LYS A 336 15.11 -15.62 17.56
C LYS A 336 15.18 -15.45 19.08
N GLY A 337 16.09 -16.17 19.74
CA GLY A 337 16.32 -16.01 21.18
C GLY A 337 16.80 -14.60 21.56
N LEU A 338 17.75 -14.05 20.78
CA LEU A 338 18.23 -12.68 20.96
C LEU A 338 17.10 -11.65 20.75
N PHE A 339 16.36 -11.77 19.66
CA PHE A 339 15.25 -10.89 19.31
C PHE A 339 14.17 -10.90 20.39
N ASP A 340 13.76 -12.07 20.86
CA ASP A 340 12.73 -12.19 21.91
C ASP A 340 13.17 -11.56 23.24
N ALA A 341 14.46 -11.68 23.58
CA ALA A 341 15.02 -11.04 24.77
C ALA A 341 14.96 -9.51 24.66
N PHE A 342 15.42 -8.94 23.55
CA PHE A 342 15.37 -7.49 23.31
C PHE A 342 13.95 -6.96 23.18
N LYS A 343 13.07 -7.72 22.52
CA LYS A 343 11.65 -7.36 22.41
C LYS A 343 11.01 -7.24 23.79
N LYS A 344 11.20 -8.24 24.64
CA LYS A 344 10.68 -8.23 26.02
C LYS A 344 11.25 -7.08 26.85
N GLU A 345 12.52 -6.72 26.65
CA GLU A 345 13.13 -5.58 27.32
C GLU A 345 12.54 -4.25 26.83
N ALA A 346 12.34 -4.10 25.53
CA ALA A 346 11.80 -2.88 24.93
C ALA A 346 10.29 -2.68 25.19
N GLU A 347 9.56 -3.72 25.62
CA GLU A 347 8.16 -3.64 26.07
C GLU A 347 7.99 -3.13 27.51
N LYS A 348 9.08 -3.01 28.28
CA LYS A 348 9.08 -2.45 29.64
C LYS A 348 9.24 -0.93 29.59
#